data_AF-A0A922Z1T0-F1
#
_entry.id   AF-A0A922Z1T0-F1
#
_cell.length_a   1.000
_cell.length_b   1.000
_cell.length_c   1.000
_cell.angle_alpha   90.00
_cell.angle_beta   90.00
_cell.angle_gamma   90.00
#
_symmetry.space_group_name_H-M   'P 1'
#
loop_
_entity.id
_entity.type
_entity.pdbx_description
1 polymer ?
#
loop_
_entity_poly.entity_id
_entity_poly.type
_entity_poly.pdbx_seq_one_letter_code
_entity_poly.pdbx_strand_id
1 'polypeptide(L)'
;SERDRGYLRAVTFGCTDIEALLGPLRPTRRGLMGDLWLPNGGGVDDAIWDKVRFTHTSEEPLFSQLGDPETKQSREEALACMDIVPMLGFWNIVPPLSSSRPWNLIEHQAAGMRCNQLRLIGTTVLLKAEIHAACLDVARDWFAAGLGEHDLQLEDVIAYRRQINAIGLDCNEFLTFTQLQEGFYPAEIDQATADRFFEEKIVLADLFAEPAEWIAERWLRFFFIAGNSD
;
A
#
# COMPACT_ATOMS: atom_id res chain seq x y z
N SER A 1 -24.50 -13.53 12.07
CA SER A 1 -24.47 -12.30 11.25
C SER A 1 -23.24 -12.37 10.38
N GLU A 2 -23.27 -11.75 9.21
CA GLU A 2 -22.16 -11.64 8.24
C GLU A 2 -20.92 -10.97 8.88
N ARG A 3 -20.27 -11.69 9.79
CA ARG A 3 -19.04 -11.29 10.46
C ARG A 3 -17.90 -11.48 9.46
N ASP A 4 -17.17 -10.39 9.24
CA ASP A 4 -15.73 -10.41 9.07
C ASP A 4 -15.21 -11.40 8.01
N ARG A 5 -15.70 -11.28 6.77
CA ARG A 5 -14.87 -11.66 5.62
C ARG A 5 -13.88 -10.51 5.39
N GLY A 6 -12.61 -10.85 5.26
CA GLY A 6 -11.46 -9.94 5.32
C GLY A 6 -11.39 -9.00 4.13
N TYR A 7 -12.30 -8.04 4.05
CA TYR A 7 -12.24 -7.04 2.99
C TYR A 7 -11.18 -6.00 3.32
N LEU A 8 -10.31 -5.74 2.36
CA LEU A 8 -9.53 -4.51 2.27
C LEU A 8 -10.46 -3.29 2.38
N ARG A 9 -10.23 -2.47 3.40
CA ARG A 9 -10.98 -1.24 3.70
C ARG A 9 -10.11 -0.04 3.35
N ALA A 10 -10.64 0.87 2.54
CA ALA A 10 -10.02 2.18 2.33
C ALA A 10 -11.09 3.25 2.45
N VAL A 11 -10.69 4.35 3.07
CA VAL A 11 -11.49 5.55 3.12
C VAL A 11 -10.64 6.71 2.65
N THR A 12 -11.17 7.44 1.66
CA THR A 12 -10.58 8.66 1.13
C THR A 12 -10.87 9.81 2.07
N PHE A 13 -9.84 10.60 2.38
CA PHE A 13 -9.92 11.77 3.24
C PHE A 13 -9.22 12.97 2.57
N GLY A 14 -9.65 14.17 2.92
CA GLY A 14 -8.85 15.37 2.66
C GLY A 14 -7.60 15.35 3.56
N CYS A 15 -6.53 16.00 3.11
CA CYS A 15 -5.29 16.14 3.89
C CYS A 15 -5.58 16.72 5.30
N THR A 16 -6.46 17.73 5.40
CA THR A 16 -6.83 18.34 6.70
C THR A 16 -7.46 17.33 7.65
N ASP A 17 -8.28 16.40 7.16
CA ASP A 17 -8.93 15.39 7.99
C ASP A 17 -7.91 14.37 8.50
N ILE A 18 -6.98 13.94 7.64
CA ILE A 18 -5.89 13.05 8.05
C ILE A 18 -4.97 13.74 9.04
N GLU A 19 -4.58 14.99 8.81
CA GLU A 19 -3.72 15.72 9.76
C GLU A 19 -4.43 16.06 11.08
N ALA A 20 -5.76 16.20 11.09
CA ALA A 20 -6.52 16.31 12.34
C ALA A 20 -6.44 15.02 13.18
N LEU A 21 -6.34 13.87 12.53
CA LEU A 21 -6.17 12.56 13.17
C LEU A 21 -4.71 12.31 13.59
N LEU A 22 -3.75 12.60 12.71
CA LEU A 22 -2.34 12.29 12.90
C LEU A 22 -1.60 13.35 13.73
N GLY A 23 -1.94 14.62 13.55
CA GLY A 23 -1.26 15.77 14.15
C GLY A 23 -1.08 15.68 15.68
N PRO A 24 -2.10 15.28 16.46
CA PRO A 24 -1.98 15.10 17.90
C PRO A 24 -0.99 14.01 18.35
N LEU A 25 -0.63 13.09 17.45
CA LEU A 25 0.25 11.95 17.71
C LEU A 25 1.71 12.23 17.36
N ARG A 26 1.95 13.23 16.49
CA ARG A 26 3.31 13.61 16.11
C ARG A 26 4.01 14.14 17.36
N PRO A 27 5.15 13.56 17.76
CA PRO A 27 5.87 14.05 18.93
C PRO A 27 6.23 15.54 18.73
N THR A 28 5.81 16.40 19.65
CA THR A 28 6.01 17.86 19.59
C THR A 28 7.46 18.32 19.83
N ARG A 29 8.46 17.43 19.74
CA ARG A 29 9.85 17.77 20.06
C ARG A 29 10.64 18.19 18.83
N ARG A 30 10.92 19.49 18.72
CA ARG A 30 12.07 20.03 17.98
C ARG A 30 13.33 19.26 18.39
N GLY A 31 13.85 18.39 17.51
CA GLY A 31 15.17 17.76 17.67
C GLY A 31 15.22 16.25 17.48
N LEU A 32 14.08 15.55 17.44
CA LEU A 32 13.93 14.17 16.97
C LEU A 32 12.70 14.19 16.07
N MET A 33 12.84 13.75 14.82
CA MET A 33 11.85 13.90 13.75
C MET A 33 10.43 13.56 14.25
N GLY A 34 9.44 14.34 13.82
CA GLY A 34 8.01 14.22 14.17
C GLY A 34 7.36 12.97 13.58
N ASP A 35 8.03 11.83 13.74
CA ASP A 35 7.72 10.54 13.18
C ASP A 35 6.64 9.87 14.02
N LEU A 36 5.60 9.35 13.37
CA LEU A 36 4.80 8.28 13.93
C LEU A 36 5.51 6.98 13.58
N TRP A 37 6.15 6.32 14.55
CA TRP A 37 6.83 5.03 14.33
C TRP A 37 5.76 3.94 14.31
N LEU A 38 5.61 3.22 13.20
CA LEU A 38 4.78 2.01 13.10
C LEU A 38 5.72 0.80 13.22
N PRO A 39 5.85 0.16 14.40
CA PRO A 39 6.47 -1.15 14.46
C PRO A 39 5.71 -2.11 13.54
N ASN A 40 6.45 -2.97 12.85
CA ASN A 40 5.92 -4.22 12.33
C ASN A 40 5.03 -4.88 13.41
N GLY A 41 3.72 -4.90 13.18
CA GLY A 41 2.76 -5.54 14.09
C GLY A 41 2.09 -4.64 15.14
N GLY A 42 2.19 -3.31 15.06
CA GLY A 42 1.28 -2.41 15.77
C GLY A 42 1.87 -1.05 16.12
N GLY A 43 1.26 0.06 15.69
CA GLY A 43 1.59 1.35 16.27
C GLY A 43 1.26 2.64 15.51
N VAL A 44 0.22 2.67 14.69
CA VAL A 44 -0.76 3.73 14.94
C VAL A 44 -1.53 3.14 16.13
N ASP A 45 -1.55 3.78 17.29
CA ASP A 45 -2.35 3.33 18.45
C ASP A 45 -3.69 2.80 17.92
N ASP A 46 -4.08 1.57 18.28
CA ASP A 46 -5.38 1.02 17.87
C ASP A 46 -6.49 2.04 18.16
N ALA A 47 -6.30 2.90 19.18
CA ALA A 47 -7.16 4.05 19.46
C ALA A 47 -7.41 5.01 18.28
N ILE A 48 -6.51 5.15 17.30
CA ILE A 48 -6.71 6.02 16.12
C ILE A 48 -7.47 5.27 15.04
N TRP A 49 -7.17 4.00 14.78
CA TRP A 49 -8.00 3.17 13.90
C TRP A 49 -9.38 2.90 14.52
N ASP A 50 -9.50 2.89 15.84
CA ASP A 50 -10.76 2.81 16.59
C ASP A 50 -11.53 4.14 16.55
N LYS A 51 -10.82 5.28 16.49
CA LYS A 51 -11.42 6.62 16.31
C LYS A 51 -11.82 6.87 14.87
N VAL A 52 -11.01 6.41 13.92
CA VAL A 52 -11.35 6.26 12.52
C VAL A 52 -12.10 4.94 12.38
N ARG A 53 -13.24 4.80 13.07
CA ARG A 53 -14.19 3.77 12.66
C ARG A 53 -14.41 4.03 11.19
N PHE A 54 -13.99 3.09 10.35
CA PHE A 54 -14.27 3.08 8.93
C PHE A 54 -15.79 3.07 8.77
N THR A 55 -16.40 4.24 8.88
CA THR A 55 -17.78 4.46 8.55
C THR A 55 -17.82 4.25 7.06
N HIS A 56 -18.42 3.14 6.61
CA HIS A 56 -18.72 2.87 5.21
C HIS A 56 -19.01 4.18 4.50
N THR A 57 -18.03 4.66 3.74
CA THR A 57 -18.17 5.92 3.03
C THR A 57 -19.10 5.70 1.86
N SER A 58 -19.84 6.75 1.51
CA SER A 58 -20.80 6.74 0.41
C SER A 58 -20.15 6.71 -0.98
N GLU A 59 -18.82 6.71 -1.06
CA GLU A 59 -18.05 6.50 -2.30
C GLU A 59 -17.91 5.00 -2.56
N GLU A 60 -17.94 4.58 -3.82
CA GLU A 60 -17.62 3.19 -4.15
C GLU A 60 -16.24 2.84 -3.56
N PRO A 61 -16.12 1.72 -2.84
CA PRO A 61 -14.83 1.30 -2.33
C PRO A 61 -13.84 1.25 -3.48
N LEU A 62 -12.65 1.77 -3.26
CA LEU A 62 -11.53 1.80 -4.22
C LEU A 62 -11.27 0.44 -4.88
N PHE A 63 -11.78 -0.62 -4.25
CA PHE A 63 -11.58 -2.03 -4.56
C PHE A 63 -12.74 -2.69 -5.31
N SER A 64 -13.81 -1.97 -5.68
CA SER A 64 -14.69 -2.43 -6.77
C SER A 64 -13.89 -2.70 -8.05
N GLN A 65 -12.70 -2.09 -8.16
CA GLN A 65 -11.75 -2.21 -9.25
C GLN A 65 -10.91 -3.49 -9.18
N LEU A 66 -10.66 -4.09 -8.01
CA LEU A 66 -9.75 -5.24 -7.85
C LEU A 66 -10.29 -6.58 -8.39
N GLY A 67 -11.60 -6.61 -8.69
CA GLY A 67 -12.32 -7.85 -8.94
C GLY A 67 -12.51 -8.70 -7.70
N ASP A 68 -13.33 -9.73 -7.83
CA ASP A 68 -13.67 -10.67 -6.75
C ASP A 68 -13.30 -12.09 -7.21
N PRO A 69 -12.04 -12.51 -7.01
CA PRO A 69 -11.58 -13.84 -7.41
C PRO A 69 -12.15 -14.96 -6.53
N GLU A 70 -12.54 -14.69 -5.28
CA GLU A 70 -13.11 -15.69 -4.36
C GLU A 70 -14.48 -16.20 -4.81
N THR A 71 -15.27 -15.36 -5.49
CA THR A 71 -16.56 -15.76 -6.06
C THR A 71 -16.45 -16.68 -7.27
N LYS A 72 -15.25 -16.94 -7.76
CA LYS A 72 -15.03 -17.71 -9.01
C LYS A 72 -14.92 -19.20 -8.74
N GLN A 73 -15.36 -20.00 -9.71
CA GLN A 73 -15.42 -21.46 -9.57
C GLN A 73 -14.11 -22.12 -10.01
N SER A 74 -13.28 -21.41 -10.78
CA SER A 74 -12.01 -21.87 -11.29
C SER A 74 -10.90 -20.85 -11.09
N ARG A 75 -9.64 -21.32 -11.10
CA ARG A 75 -8.45 -20.47 -11.01
C ARG A 75 -8.38 -19.52 -12.20
N GLU A 76 -8.73 -19.98 -13.39
CA GLU A 76 -8.71 -19.17 -14.61
C GLU A 76 -9.69 -18.01 -14.54
N GLU A 77 -10.90 -18.25 -14.03
CA GLU A 77 -11.89 -17.19 -13.81
C GLU A 77 -11.44 -16.19 -12.73
N ALA A 78 -10.82 -16.68 -11.65
CA ALA A 78 -10.24 -15.83 -10.61
C ALA A 78 -9.16 -14.91 -11.18
N LEU A 79 -8.17 -15.46 -11.89
CA LEU A 79 -7.09 -14.68 -12.50
C LEU A 79 -7.62 -13.69 -13.54
N ALA A 80 -8.66 -14.05 -14.29
CA ALA A 80 -9.25 -13.20 -15.32
C ALA A 80 -9.99 -11.98 -14.76
N CYS A 81 -10.55 -12.07 -13.54
CA CYS A 81 -11.21 -10.93 -12.92
C CYS A 81 -10.31 -10.11 -12.00
N MET A 82 -9.13 -10.60 -11.64
CA MET A 82 -8.17 -9.87 -10.82
C MET A 82 -7.72 -8.57 -11.49
N ASP A 83 -7.59 -7.55 -10.65
CA ASP A 83 -6.92 -6.30 -10.96
C ASP A 83 -6.01 -5.83 -9.81
N ILE A 84 -5.33 -4.70 -10.01
CA ILE A 84 -4.50 -4.05 -9.00
C ILE A 84 -4.93 -2.60 -8.73
N VAL A 85 -4.61 -2.14 -7.53
CA VAL A 85 -4.69 -0.74 -7.11
C VAL A 85 -3.27 -0.25 -6.83
N PRO A 86 -2.71 0.59 -7.72
CA PRO A 86 -1.38 1.16 -7.54
C PRO A 86 -1.41 2.40 -6.63
N MET A 87 -0.47 2.48 -5.70
CA MET A 87 -0.44 3.49 -4.65
C MET A 87 0.97 3.97 -4.33
N LEU A 88 1.08 5.25 -3.97
CA LEU A 88 2.22 5.79 -3.25
C LEU A 88 1.83 5.93 -1.78
N GLY A 89 2.63 5.38 -0.87
CA GLY A 89 2.23 5.38 0.53
C GLY A 89 3.36 5.30 1.52
N PHE A 90 2.95 5.44 2.78
CA PHE A 90 3.75 5.35 3.97
C PHE A 90 3.24 4.19 4.82
N TRP A 91 4.15 3.31 5.18
CA TRP A 91 3.85 2.10 5.96
C TRP A 91 4.39 2.17 7.39
N ASN A 92 5.42 3.00 7.63
CA ASN A 92 6.12 3.06 8.91
C ASN A 92 6.22 4.43 9.54
N ILE A 93 6.41 5.48 8.74
CA ILE A 93 6.51 6.85 9.22
C ILE A 93 5.71 7.69 8.24
N VAL A 94 4.69 8.38 8.76
CA VAL A 94 3.84 9.26 7.98
C VAL A 94 4.27 10.70 8.23
N PRO A 95 4.92 11.38 7.28
CA PRO A 95 5.29 12.78 7.39
C PRO A 95 4.08 13.71 7.26
N PRO A 96 4.20 15.01 7.56
CA PRO A 96 3.15 15.98 7.24
C PRO A 96 2.79 15.90 5.76
N LEU A 97 1.51 15.67 5.48
CA LEU A 97 1.02 15.37 4.13
C LEU A 97 0.64 16.64 3.39
N SER A 98 0.94 16.70 2.10
CA SER A 98 0.50 17.79 1.24
C SER A 98 -1.00 17.70 0.94
N SER A 99 -1.64 18.86 0.79
CA SER A 99 -3.03 18.97 0.31
C SER A 99 -3.15 18.88 -1.22
N SER A 100 -2.05 18.66 -1.93
CA SER A 100 -2.01 18.56 -3.39
C SER A 100 -2.79 17.37 -3.96
N ARG A 101 -3.06 16.35 -3.14
CA ARG A 101 -3.78 15.13 -3.52
C ARG A 101 -4.66 14.59 -2.38
N PRO A 102 -5.71 13.82 -2.71
CA PRO A 102 -6.43 13.04 -1.70
C PRO A 102 -5.54 11.94 -1.14
N TRP A 103 -5.75 11.64 0.14
CA TRP A 103 -5.05 10.59 0.86
C TRP A 103 -6.05 9.57 1.39
N ASN A 104 -5.61 8.33 1.50
CA ASN A 104 -6.43 7.21 1.91
C ASN A 104 -5.84 6.59 3.18
N LEU A 105 -6.73 6.26 4.11
CA LEU A 105 -6.42 5.38 5.22
C LEU A 105 -6.82 3.97 4.81
N ILE A 106 -5.88 3.03 4.80
CA ILE A 106 -6.09 1.70 4.25
C ILE A 106 -5.79 0.65 5.31
N GLU A 107 -6.70 -0.30 5.46
CA GLU A 107 -6.56 -1.53 6.23
C GLU A 107 -6.80 -2.72 5.28
N HIS A 108 -5.75 -3.46 4.98
CA HIS A 108 -5.73 -4.60 4.08
C HIS A 108 -5.53 -5.89 4.88
N GLN A 109 -6.44 -6.84 4.76
CA GLN A 109 -6.11 -8.20 5.15
C GLN A 109 -5.24 -8.83 4.07
N ALA A 110 -4.09 -9.37 4.45
CA ALA A 110 -3.12 -10.00 3.56
C ALA A 110 -2.64 -11.34 4.16
N ALA A 111 -1.77 -12.03 3.42
CA ALA A 111 -1.15 -13.29 3.85
C ALA A 111 -2.10 -14.49 4.03
N GLY A 112 -3.13 -14.57 3.19
CA GLY A 112 -4.05 -15.71 3.11
C GLY A 112 -4.66 -16.08 4.47
N MET A 113 -4.58 -17.36 4.84
CA MET A 113 -5.17 -17.94 6.05
C MET A 113 -4.70 -17.33 7.38
N ARG A 114 -3.62 -16.53 7.39
CA ARG A 114 -3.13 -15.84 8.61
C ARG A 114 -3.81 -14.49 8.86
N CYS A 115 -4.50 -13.95 7.85
CA CYS A 115 -5.27 -12.72 7.95
C CYS A 115 -4.46 -11.55 8.54
N ASN A 116 -3.21 -11.37 8.08
CA ASN A 116 -2.36 -10.29 8.56
C ASN A 116 -2.98 -8.94 8.17
N GLN A 117 -3.27 -8.11 9.16
CA GLN A 117 -3.81 -6.77 8.90
C GLN A 117 -2.67 -5.80 8.61
N LEU A 118 -2.54 -5.41 7.35
CA LEU A 118 -1.64 -4.35 6.90
C LEU A 118 -2.38 -3.02 6.93
N ARG A 119 -1.73 -2.00 7.47
CA ARG A 119 -2.30 -0.67 7.60
C ARG A 119 -1.35 0.34 7.00
N LEU A 120 -1.83 1.17 6.08
CA LEU A 120 -1.02 2.21 5.45
C LEU A 120 -1.81 3.50 5.22
N ILE A 121 -1.06 4.57 4.98
CA ILE A 121 -1.60 5.83 4.48
C ILE A 121 -1.01 6.08 3.10
N GLY A 122 -1.84 6.29 2.09
CA GLY A 122 -1.36 6.45 0.73
C GLY A 122 -2.31 7.17 -0.20
N THR A 123 -1.78 7.63 -1.32
CA THR A 123 -2.54 8.20 -2.43
C THR A 123 -2.51 7.23 -3.60
N THR A 124 -3.63 7.07 -4.28
CA THR A 124 -3.66 6.27 -5.52
C THR A 124 -2.91 7.00 -6.61
N VAL A 125 -2.33 6.25 -7.53
CA VAL A 125 -1.69 6.78 -8.73
C VAL A 125 -2.25 6.07 -9.95
N LEU A 126 -2.16 6.69 -11.12
CA LEU A 126 -2.49 6.02 -12.38
C LEU A 126 -1.19 5.56 -13.04
N LEU A 127 -1.09 4.24 -13.28
CA LEU A 127 0.02 3.65 -14.01
C LEU A 127 -0.24 3.73 -15.52
N LYS A 128 0.83 3.90 -16.31
CA LYS A 128 0.77 3.63 -17.74
C LYS A 128 0.35 2.18 -17.98
N ALA A 129 -0.44 1.95 -19.03
CA ALA A 129 -1.08 0.65 -19.30
C ALA A 129 -0.10 -0.54 -19.30
N GLU A 130 1.07 -0.38 -19.91
CA GLU A 130 2.09 -1.44 -19.96
C GLU A 130 2.70 -1.77 -18.60
N ILE A 131 2.85 -0.76 -17.73
CA ILE A 131 3.35 -0.94 -16.37
C ILE A 131 2.28 -1.59 -15.50
N HIS A 132 1.03 -1.13 -15.65
CA HIS A 132 -0.11 -1.72 -14.98
C HIS A 132 -0.25 -3.22 -15.29
N ALA A 133 -0.22 -3.58 -16.58
CA ALA A 133 -0.25 -4.97 -17.01
C ALA A 133 0.90 -5.79 -16.39
N ALA A 134 2.11 -5.24 -16.38
CA ALA A 134 3.26 -5.94 -15.84
C ALA A 134 3.18 -6.14 -14.31
N CYS A 135 2.69 -5.15 -13.55
CA CYS A 135 2.43 -5.29 -12.12
C CYS A 135 1.31 -6.31 -11.84
N LEU A 136 0.25 -6.31 -12.65
CA LEU A 136 -0.84 -7.28 -12.55
C LEU A 136 -0.37 -8.72 -12.81
N ASP A 137 0.54 -8.91 -13.77
CA ASP A 137 1.15 -10.21 -14.03
C ASP A 137 1.97 -10.70 -12.82
N VAL A 138 2.71 -9.81 -12.15
CA VAL A 138 3.37 -10.16 -10.87
C VAL A 138 2.34 -10.58 -9.83
N ALA A 139 1.26 -9.82 -9.63
CA ALA A 139 0.24 -10.17 -8.65
C ALA A 139 -0.40 -11.55 -8.95
N ARG A 140 -0.66 -11.85 -10.22
CA ARG A 140 -1.23 -13.14 -10.66
C ARG A 140 -0.27 -14.32 -10.45
N ASP A 141 1.04 -14.12 -10.62
CA ASP A 141 2.05 -15.15 -10.35
C ASP A 141 2.04 -15.57 -8.87
N TRP A 142 1.76 -14.63 -7.97
CA TRP A 142 1.68 -14.86 -6.52
C TRP A 142 0.29 -15.27 -6.02
N PHE A 143 -0.71 -15.47 -6.91
CA PHE A 143 -2.05 -15.91 -6.53
C PHE A 143 -2.06 -17.34 -5.95
N ALA A 144 -2.55 -17.45 -4.73
CA ALA A 144 -2.59 -18.62 -3.86
C ALA A 144 -1.19 -19.20 -3.57
N ALA A 145 -0.16 -18.34 -3.49
CA ALA A 145 1.20 -18.75 -3.19
C ALA A 145 1.45 -18.92 -1.69
N GLY A 146 0.58 -18.38 -0.82
CA GLY A 146 0.76 -18.41 0.63
C GLY A 146 1.82 -17.43 1.11
N LEU A 147 2.08 -16.37 0.33
CA LEU A 147 3.14 -15.41 0.60
C LEU A 147 2.82 -14.60 1.86
N GLY A 148 3.69 -14.71 2.87
CA GLY A 148 3.47 -14.09 4.19
C GLY A 148 2.64 -14.92 5.18
N GLU A 149 2.15 -16.10 4.80
CA GLU A 149 1.49 -17.03 5.73
C GLU A 149 2.48 -17.56 6.79
N HIS A 150 3.74 -17.67 6.38
CA HIS A 150 4.88 -18.00 7.21
C HIS A 150 5.96 -16.92 7.04
N ASP A 151 7.07 -17.08 7.75
CA ASP A 151 8.24 -16.23 7.52
C ASP A 151 8.60 -16.27 6.02
N LEU A 152 8.80 -15.08 5.44
CA LEU A 152 9.23 -14.94 4.05
C LEU A 152 10.52 -15.74 3.81
N GLN A 153 10.47 -16.68 2.87
CA GLN A 153 11.66 -17.44 2.51
C GLN A 153 12.56 -16.59 1.62
N LEU A 154 13.88 -16.81 1.72
CA LEU A 154 14.85 -16.09 0.89
C LEU A 154 14.59 -16.31 -0.61
N GLU A 155 14.13 -17.51 -0.98
CA GLU A 155 13.80 -17.88 -2.36
C GLU A 155 12.64 -17.03 -2.91
N ASP A 156 11.62 -16.76 -2.09
CA ASP A 156 10.49 -15.91 -2.47
C ASP A 156 10.93 -14.47 -2.69
N VAL A 157 11.77 -13.95 -1.79
CA VAL A 157 12.34 -12.60 -1.90
C VAL A 157 13.18 -12.46 -3.18
N ILE A 158 13.99 -13.47 -3.50
CA ILE A 158 14.80 -13.49 -4.74
C ILE A 158 13.89 -13.54 -5.98
N ALA A 159 12.86 -14.38 -5.96
CA ALA A 159 11.91 -14.53 -7.06
C ALA A 159 11.13 -13.22 -7.31
N TYR A 160 10.57 -12.64 -6.25
CA TYR A 160 9.85 -11.36 -6.31
C TYR A 160 10.75 -10.25 -6.82
N ARG A 161 11.96 -10.11 -6.25
CA ARG A 161 12.93 -9.10 -6.68
C ARG A 161 13.27 -9.24 -8.17
N ARG A 162 13.43 -10.47 -8.66
CA ARG A 162 13.71 -10.71 -10.09
C ARG A 162 12.54 -10.24 -10.96
N GLN A 163 11.30 -10.50 -10.57
CA GLN A 163 10.12 -10.05 -11.30
C GLN A 163 10.01 -8.52 -11.32
N ILE A 164 10.13 -7.86 -10.16
CA ILE A 164 9.99 -6.40 -10.11
C ILE A 164 11.17 -5.65 -10.76
N ASN A 165 12.39 -6.22 -10.71
CA ASN A 165 13.54 -5.67 -11.45
C ASN A 165 13.33 -5.75 -12.97
N ALA A 166 12.62 -6.76 -13.47
CA ALA A 166 12.33 -6.91 -14.88
C ALA A 166 11.39 -5.81 -15.41
N ILE A 167 10.54 -5.26 -14.55
CA ILE A 167 9.66 -4.12 -14.87
C ILE A 167 10.32 -2.77 -14.58
N GLY A 168 11.47 -2.75 -13.90
CA GLY A 168 12.26 -1.55 -13.63
C GLY A 168 12.06 -0.94 -12.23
N LEU A 169 11.54 -1.71 -11.27
CA LEU A 169 11.45 -1.39 -9.84
C LEU A 169 12.56 -2.10 -9.05
N ASP A 170 12.81 -1.72 -7.80
CA ASP A 170 13.63 -2.47 -6.82
C ASP A 170 12.87 -2.57 -5.49
N CYS A 171 13.35 -3.35 -4.53
CA CYS A 171 12.79 -3.47 -3.18
C CYS A 171 13.86 -3.71 -2.10
N ASN A 172 15.13 -3.42 -2.40
CA ASN A 172 16.27 -3.90 -1.61
C ASN A 172 16.90 -2.83 -0.69
N GLU A 173 16.94 -1.56 -1.08
CA GLU A 173 17.72 -0.54 -0.37
C GLU A 173 17.23 -0.29 1.06
N PHE A 174 15.92 -0.38 1.29
CA PHE A 174 15.30 -0.06 2.57
C PHE A 174 14.54 -1.23 3.20
N LEU A 175 14.96 -2.45 2.89
CA LEU A 175 14.29 -3.69 3.34
C LEU A 175 12.79 -3.70 2.97
N THR A 176 12.43 -3.05 1.86
CA THR A 176 11.04 -2.92 1.41
C THR A 176 10.38 -4.28 1.22
N PHE A 177 11.16 -5.30 0.83
CA PHE A 177 10.71 -6.70 0.72
C PHE A 177 10.15 -7.31 2.01
N THR A 178 10.44 -6.77 3.21
CA THR A 178 9.95 -7.38 4.47
C THR A 178 8.43 -7.24 4.63
N GLN A 179 7.80 -6.40 3.83
CA GLN A 179 6.35 -6.23 3.77
C GLN A 179 5.68 -7.08 2.69
N LEU A 180 6.46 -7.82 1.91
CA LEU A 180 5.93 -8.62 0.82
C LEU A 180 4.95 -9.65 1.37
N GLN A 181 3.69 -9.57 0.94
CA GLN A 181 2.63 -10.49 1.31
C GLN A 181 1.72 -10.70 0.11
N GLU A 182 1.03 -11.84 0.07
CA GLU A 182 -0.01 -12.04 -0.94
C GLU A 182 -1.10 -10.97 -0.80
N GLY A 183 -1.46 -10.34 -1.93
CA GLY A 183 -2.32 -9.15 -1.98
C GLY A 183 -1.58 -7.83 -1.85
N PHE A 184 -0.32 -7.83 -1.38
CA PHE A 184 0.42 -6.61 -1.06
C PHE A 184 1.88 -6.65 -1.55
N TYR A 185 2.14 -5.94 -2.66
CA TYR A 185 3.43 -6.00 -3.34
C TYR A 185 4.17 -4.65 -3.24
N PRO A 186 5.15 -4.53 -2.33
CA PRO A 186 5.86 -3.28 -2.09
C PRO A 186 7.09 -3.14 -3.00
N ALA A 187 7.38 -1.92 -3.41
CA ALA A 187 8.54 -1.55 -4.21
C ALA A 187 9.07 -0.16 -3.83
N GLU A 188 10.34 0.04 -4.11
CA GLU A 188 11.02 1.33 -4.00
C GLU A 188 10.65 2.20 -5.19
N ILE A 189 10.59 3.50 -4.94
CA ILE A 189 10.23 4.48 -5.96
C ILE A 189 11.13 5.69 -5.84
N ASP A 190 11.70 6.09 -6.98
CA ASP A 190 12.41 7.35 -7.15
C ASP A 190 11.70 8.22 -8.20
N GLN A 191 12.10 9.49 -8.30
CA GLN A 191 11.46 10.42 -9.23
C GLN A 191 11.58 9.96 -10.70
N ALA A 192 12.71 9.37 -11.08
CA ALA A 192 12.93 8.88 -12.45
C ALA A 192 12.00 7.71 -12.80
N THR A 193 11.71 6.84 -11.84
CA THR A 193 10.77 5.74 -11.99
C THR A 193 9.34 6.23 -11.99
N ALA A 194 8.99 7.17 -11.11
CA ALA A 194 7.68 7.83 -11.11
C ALA A 194 7.36 8.46 -12.49
N ASP A 195 8.29 9.24 -13.06
CA ASP A 195 8.13 9.86 -14.38
C ASP A 195 7.95 8.83 -15.51
N ARG A 196 8.59 7.66 -15.37
CA ARG A 196 8.46 6.56 -16.32
C ARG A 196 7.16 5.78 -16.15
N PHE A 197 6.64 5.66 -14.93
CA PHE A 197 5.59 4.70 -14.60
C PHE A 197 4.20 5.33 -14.54
N PHE A 198 4.08 6.57 -14.09
CA PHE A 198 2.79 7.21 -13.87
C PHE A 198 2.29 7.92 -15.12
N GLU A 199 0.99 7.89 -15.36
CA GLU A 199 0.35 8.63 -16.46
C GLU A 199 0.38 10.13 -16.19
N GLU A 200 0.15 10.50 -14.95
CA GLU A 200 0.23 11.86 -14.46
C GLU A 200 1.63 12.19 -13.94
N LYS A 201 2.02 13.46 -14.08
CA LYS A 201 3.27 13.93 -13.52
C LYS A 201 3.11 14.14 -12.02
N ILE A 202 3.82 13.34 -11.23
CA ILE A 202 3.89 13.47 -9.77
C ILE A 202 5.31 13.83 -9.37
N VAL A 203 5.48 14.98 -8.72
CA VAL A 203 6.73 15.32 -8.05
C VAL A 203 6.68 14.72 -6.65
N LEU A 204 7.50 13.71 -6.37
CA LEU A 204 7.41 12.94 -5.13
C LEU A 204 7.62 13.81 -3.88
N ALA A 205 8.48 14.83 -3.98
CA ALA A 205 8.70 15.79 -2.90
C ALA A 205 7.44 16.60 -2.56
N ASP A 206 6.58 16.90 -3.55
CA ASP A 206 5.37 17.71 -3.37
C ASP A 206 4.25 16.95 -2.64
N LEU A 207 4.47 15.68 -2.32
CA LEU A 207 3.59 14.87 -1.47
C LEU A 207 3.78 15.19 0.02
N PHE A 208 4.90 15.82 0.41
CA PHE A 208 5.13 16.31 1.76
C PHE A 208 4.64 17.74 1.90
N ALA A 209 4.05 18.10 3.04
CA ALA A 209 3.74 19.49 3.36
C ALA A 209 5.03 20.32 3.53
N GLU A 210 6.13 19.67 3.96
CA GLU A 210 7.41 20.30 4.28
C GLU A 210 8.56 19.61 3.50
N PRO A 211 8.62 19.73 2.16
CA PRO A 211 9.50 18.94 1.30
C PRO A 211 11.00 19.08 1.60
N ALA A 212 11.44 20.18 2.20
CA ALA A 212 12.84 20.40 2.54
C ALA A 212 13.35 19.49 3.68
N GLU A 213 12.45 18.93 4.48
CA GLU A 213 12.80 18.09 5.63
C GLU A 213 12.73 16.58 5.31
N TRP A 214 12.17 16.22 4.15
CA TRP A 214 11.84 14.84 3.81
C TRP A 214 12.46 14.41 2.47
N ILE A 215 13.17 13.28 2.48
CA ILE A 215 13.71 12.64 1.28
C ILE A 215 12.69 11.60 0.82
N ALA A 216 12.07 11.81 -0.33
CA ALA A 216 10.94 11.00 -0.79
C ALA A 216 11.30 9.51 -0.85
N GLU A 217 12.41 9.20 -1.49
CA GLU A 217 12.92 7.85 -1.75
C GLU A 217 13.13 7.05 -0.45
N ARG A 218 13.45 7.74 0.65
CA ARG A 218 13.67 7.11 1.95
C ARG A 218 12.38 6.65 2.61
N TRP A 219 11.28 7.38 2.43
CA TRP A 219 10.08 7.25 3.25
C TRP A 219 8.86 6.75 2.47
N LEU A 220 8.74 7.17 1.22
CA LEU A 220 7.64 6.82 0.34
C LEU A 220 7.93 5.48 -0.35
N ARG A 221 6.91 4.64 -0.45
CA ARG A 221 6.99 3.39 -1.20
C ARG A 221 5.88 3.35 -2.25
N PHE A 222 6.17 2.63 -3.32
CA PHE A 222 5.17 2.25 -4.28
C PHE A 222 4.61 0.88 -3.87
N PHE A 223 3.29 0.75 -3.91
CA PHE A 223 2.59 -0.49 -3.64
C PHE A 223 1.65 -0.75 -4.80
N PHE A 224 1.52 -2.00 -5.22
CA PHE A 224 0.35 -2.44 -5.97
C PHE A 224 -0.37 -3.47 -5.12
N ILE A 225 -1.61 -3.14 -4.76
CA ILE A 225 -2.47 -3.97 -3.92
C ILE A 225 -3.37 -4.76 -4.86
N ALA A 226 -3.51 -6.06 -4.66
CA ALA A 226 -4.32 -6.92 -5.52
C ALA A 226 -5.41 -7.63 -4.73
N GLY A 227 -6.50 -8.01 -5.41
CA GLY A 227 -7.61 -8.73 -4.80
C GLY A 227 -7.33 -10.20 -4.48
N ASN A 228 -6.05 -10.61 -4.36
CA ASN A 228 -5.67 -12.01 -4.13
C ASN A 228 -5.28 -12.36 -2.70
N SER A 229 -5.53 -11.47 -1.75
CA SER A 229 -5.51 -11.80 -0.32
C SER A 229 -6.88 -12.31 0.14
N ASP A 230 -6.90 -13.34 0.99
CA ASP A 230 -8.09 -13.80 1.75
C ASP A 230 -8.63 -12.75 2.75
#